data_AF-A0A1T2LD02-F1
#
_entry.id   AF-A0A1T2LD02-F1
#
_cell.length_a   1.000
_cell.length_b   1.000
_cell.length_c   1.000
_cell.angle_alpha   90.00
_cell.angle_beta   90.00
_cell.angle_gamma   90.00
#
_symmetry.space_group_name_H-M   'P 1'
#
loop_
_entity.id
_entity.type
_entity.pdbx_description
1 polymer ?
#
loop_
_entity_poly.entity_id
_entity_poly.type
_entity_poly.pdbx_seq_one_letter_code
_entity_poly.pdbx_strand_id
1 'polypeptide(L)'
;MRLLPLLLCLFAAGCFNASDSKGVEITAVHSWNQGDGGYFTDLDISYTLSDVVIEALDRGVPLVFLLKIDIRDRQASWFDRGKQIKRIFRARYRPLSNIYEVETFTNTSAESTTGLERFVTKHALFGYLGELREIPVVGHSELLPGHDYVIAASIKLDIESLPLPMRPRAYLSSQWHQQSGWSEWSLNQ
;
A
#
# COMPACT_ATOMS: atom_id res chain seq x y z
N MET A 1 -42.16 47.81 -12.07
CA MET A 1 -42.52 47.52 -10.66
C MET A 1 -42.29 46.03 -10.43
N ARG A 2 -41.09 45.61 -10.00
CA ARG A 2 -40.74 45.32 -8.59
C ARG A 2 -41.77 44.41 -7.91
N LEU A 3 -41.44 43.12 -7.76
CA LEU A 3 -41.19 42.48 -6.47
C LEU A 3 -40.76 41.02 -6.65
N LEU A 4 -39.53 40.76 -6.23
CA LEU A 4 -38.82 39.50 -6.12
C LEU A 4 -39.07 38.95 -4.70
N PRO A 5 -39.50 37.69 -4.48
CA PRO A 5 -39.34 37.06 -3.19
C PRO A 5 -38.03 36.28 -3.17
N LEU A 6 -37.12 36.80 -2.36
CA LEU A 6 -35.87 36.23 -1.87
C LEU A 6 -36.16 34.86 -1.21
N LEU A 7 -35.86 33.75 -1.89
CA LEU A 7 -35.84 32.43 -1.25
C LEU A 7 -34.43 32.13 -0.73
N LEU A 8 -34.29 32.30 0.57
CA LEU A 8 -33.13 32.03 1.40
C LEU A 8 -32.86 30.51 1.43
N CYS A 9 -31.99 30.00 0.54
CA CYS A 9 -31.48 28.64 0.68
C CYS A 9 -30.39 28.62 1.76
N LEU A 10 -30.79 28.07 2.90
CA LEU A 10 -29.98 27.68 4.04
C LEU A 10 -28.64 27.07 3.59
N PHE A 11 -27.56 27.69 4.03
CA PHE A 11 -26.21 27.14 4.00
C PHE A 11 -26.19 25.92 4.94
N ALA A 12 -26.44 24.72 4.40
CA ALA A 12 -26.09 23.49 5.08
C ALA A 12 -24.56 23.38 5.00
N ALA A 13 -23.88 23.91 6.01
CA ALA A 13 -22.49 23.56 6.31
C ALA A 13 -22.46 22.06 6.58
N GLY A 14 -22.25 21.27 5.53
CA GLY A 14 -21.95 19.86 5.67
C GLY A 14 -20.66 19.76 6.49
N CYS A 15 -20.77 19.27 7.72
CA CYS A 15 -19.66 18.68 8.42
C CYS A 15 -19.11 17.60 7.47
N PHE A 16 -18.02 17.90 6.79
CA PHE A 16 -17.13 16.86 6.29
C PHE A 16 -16.70 16.10 7.53
N ASN A 17 -17.36 14.98 7.81
CA ASN A 17 -16.80 13.98 8.68
C ASN A 17 -15.47 13.61 8.02
N ALA A 18 -14.36 14.08 8.58
CA ALA A 18 -13.09 13.43 8.41
C ALA A 18 -13.32 12.02 8.95
N SER A 19 -13.65 11.10 8.04
CA SER A 19 -13.62 9.69 8.36
C SER A 19 -12.19 9.42 8.79
N ASP A 20 -11.99 9.23 10.09
CA ASP A 20 -10.78 8.63 10.63
C ASP A 20 -10.73 7.21 10.05
N SER A 21 -10.25 7.10 8.81
CA SER A 21 -10.20 5.85 8.10
C SER A 21 -9.06 5.05 8.73
N LYS A 22 -9.41 4.25 9.74
CA LYS A 22 -8.57 3.13 10.16
C LYS A 22 -8.29 2.30 8.90
N GLY A 23 -7.03 2.21 8.52
CA GLY A 23 -6.61 1.72 7.22
C GLY A 23 -5.11 1.81 6.99
N VAL A 24 -4.73 1.44 5.78
CA VAL A 24 -3.39 1.70 5.24
C VAL A 24 -3.55 2.81 4.22
N GLU A 25 -2.61 3.73 4.13
CA GLU A 25 -2.67 4.82 3.15
C GLU A 25 -1.28 4.99 2.51
N ILE A 26 -1.22 5.16 1.19
CA ILE A 26 0.02 5.54 0.52
C ILE A 26 0.03 7.06 0.43
N THR A 27 0.86 7.70 1.25
CA THR A 27 0.86 9.16 1.44
C THR A 27 1.72 9.89 0.42
N ALA A 28 2.77 9.24 -0.09
CA ALA A 28 3.61 9.81 -1.13
C ALA A 28 4.19 8.72 -2.02
N VAL A 29 4.37 9.07 -3.30
CA VAL A 29 5.22 8.32 -4.23
C VAL A 29 6.10 9.29 -4.97
N HIS A 30 7.37 8.96 -4.96
CA HIS A 30 8.39 9.69 -5.66
C HIS A 30 9.07 8.74 -6.65
N SER A 31 9.27 9.18 -7.89
CA SER A 31 9.89 8.37 -8.93
C SER A 31 10.97 9.17 -9.63
N TRP A 32 12.09 8.53 -9.95
CA TRP A 32 13.20 9.15 -10.64
C TRP A 32 13.89 8.18 -11.60
N ASN A 33 14.64 8.75 -12.55
CA ASN A 33 15.49 8.02 -13.48
C ASN A 33 16.92 7.92 -12.91
N GLN A 34 17.49 6.72 -12.89
CA GLN A 34 18.90 6.47 -12.53
C GLN A 34 19.75 6.17 -13.76
N GLY A 35 19.54 6.91 -14.86
CA GLY A 35 20.24 6.73 -16.13
C GLY A 35 20.06 5.31 -16.69
N ASP A 36 21.17 4.63 -16.94
CA ASP A 36 21.16 3.25 -17.46
C ASP A 36 20.58 2.23 -16.46
N GLY A 37 20.49 2.59 -15.17
CA GLY A 37 19.87 1.77 -14.13
C GLY A 37 18.34 1.67 -14.22
N GLY A 38 17.71 2.52 -15.05
CA GLY A 38 16.26 2.57 -15.20
C GLY A 38 15.58 3.44 -14.14
N TYR A 39 14.27 3.24 -14.01
CA TYR A 39 13.41 4.02 -13.13
C TYR A 39 13.23 3.32 -11.78
N PHE A 40 13.26 4.13 -10.73
CA PHE A 40 13.08 3.71 -9.34
C PHE A 40 11.95 4.51 -8.69
N THR A 41 11.38 3.94 -7.63
CA THR A 41 10.34 4.62 -6.86
C THR A 41 10.50 4.43 -5.36
N ASP A 42 10.19 5.49 -4.63
CA ASP A 42 9.99 5.50 -3.19
C ASP A 42 8.48 5.57 -2.89
N LEU A 43 8.06 4.90 -1.84
CA LEU A 43 6.69 4.87 -1.33
C LEU A 43 6.70 5.21 0.17
N ASP A 44 5.93 6.22 0.54
CA ASP A 44 5.58 6.49 1.93
C ASP A 44 4.19 5.92 2.23
N ILE A 45 4.09 5.14 3.30
CA ILE A 45 2.88 4.42 3.69
C ILE A 45 2.60 4.69 5.16
N SER A 46 1.40 5.18 5.45
CA SER A 46 0.88 5.32 6.80
C SER A 46 0.03 4.11 7.18
N TYR A 47 0.27 3.55 8.36
CA TYR A 47 -0.47 2.41 8.89
C TYR A 47 -1.27 2.83 10.13
N THR A 48 -2.58 2.93 9.96
CA THR A 48 -3.55 3.15 11.05
C THR A 48 -4.44 1.91 11.18
N LEU A 49 -3.81 0.78 11.53
CA LEU A 49 -4.47 -0.52 11.55
C LEU A 49 -5.54 -0.62 12.65
N SER A 50 -6.54 -1.47 12.44
CA SER A 50 -7.53 -1.77 13.48
C SER A 50 -6.91 -2.42 14.71
N ASP A 51 -7.54 -2.21 15.87
CA ASP A 51 -7.08 -2.77 17.14
C ASP A 51 -7.02 -4.31 17.09
N VAL A 52 -7.95 -4.95 16.38
CA VAL A 52 -7.97 -6.41 16.17
C VAL A 52 -6.75 -6.90 15.39
N VAL A 53 -6.30 -6.16 14.38
CA VAL A 53 -5.11 -6.51 13.59
C VAL A 53 -3.84 -6.32 14.43
N ILE A 54 -3.76 -5.24 15.21
CA ILE A 54 -2.65 -5.00 16.13
C ILE A 54 -2.59 -6.06 17.23
N GLU A 55 -3.73 -6.41 17.84
CA GLU A 55 -3.80 -7.47 18.84
C GLU A 55 -3.37 -8.82 18.28
N ALA A 56 -3.75 -9.13 17.04
CA ALA A 56 -3.31 -10.35 16.38
C ALA A 56 -1.78 -10.40 16.23
N LEU A 57 -1.15 -9.30 15.82
CA LEU A 57 0.31 -9.19 15.78
C LEU A 57 0.92 -9.41 17.16
N ASP A 58 0.38 -8.77 18.21
CA ASP A 58 0.85 -8.92 19.59
C ASP A 58 0.73 -10.37 20.09
N ARG A 59 -0.24 -11.13 19.58
CA ARG A 59 -0.41 -12.57 19.84
C ARG A 59 0.46 -13.46 18.94
N GLY A 60 1.36 -12.88 18.15
CA GLY A 60 2.29 -13.60 17.27
C GLY A 60 1.66 -14.10 15.97
N VAL A 61 0.44 -13.67 15.63
CA VAL A 61 -0.16 -13.97 14.33
C VAL A 61 0.59 -13.17 13.26
N PRO A 62 1.11 -13.84 12.21
CA PRO A 62 1.78 -13.13 11.13
C PRO A 62 0.79 -12.25 10.35
N LEU A 63 1.17 -11.01 10.11
CA LEU A 63 0.48 -10.10 9.20
C LEU A 63 1.24 -10.10 7.88
N VAL A 64 0.54 -10.40 6.78
CA VAL A 64 1.14 -10.38 5.44
C VAL A 64 0.57 -9.22 4.65
N PHE A 65 1.43 -8.29 4.26
CA PHE A 65 1.08 -7.18 3.38
C PHE A 65 1.52 -7.45 1.96
N LEU A 66 0.62 -7.22 1.01
CA LEU A 66 0.85 -7.37 -0.42
C LEU A 66 0.92 -5.98 -1.04
N LEU A 67 2.12 -5.55 -1.41
CA LEU A 67 2.34 -4.36 -2.22
C LEU A 67 2.31 -4.74 -3.70
N LYS A 68 1.55 -3.98 -4.47
CA LYS A 68 1.50 -4.03 -5.92
C LYS A 68 1.86 -2.67 -6.48
N ILE A 69 2.72 -2.65 -7.47
CA ILE A 69 3.06 -1.46 -8.25
C ILE A 69 2.84 -1.82 -9.71
N ASP A 70 1.96 -1.09 -10.38
CA ASP A 70 1.68 -1.23 -11.80
C ASP A 70 2.26 -0.01 -12.53
N ILE A 71 2.97 -0.26 -13.63
CA ILE A 71 3.45 0.75 -14.56
C ILE A 71 2.58 0.62 -15.81
N ARG A 72 1.82 1.69 -16.10
CA ARG A 72 0.84 1.71 -17.19
C ARG A 72 1.22 2.79 -18.19
N ASP A 73 1.30 2.41 -19.46
CA ASP A 73 1.34 3.37 -20.56
C ASP A 73 -0.05 3.98 -20.73
N ARG A 74 -0.17 5.31 -20.70
CA ARG A 74 -1.44 6.02 -20.83
C ARG A 74 -1.99 5.93 -22.26
N GLN A 75 -1.10 5.75 -23.23
CA GLN A 75 -1.41 5.64 -24.66
C GLN A 75 -1.64 4.18 -25.08
N ALA A 76 -1.43 3.21 -24.18
CA ALA A 76 -1.59 1.81 -24.51
C ALA A 76 -3.04 1.43 -24.85
N SER A 77 -3.15 0.45 -25.75
CA SER A 77 -4.41 -0.23 -26.04
C SER A 77 -4.86 -1.04 -24.82
N TRP A 78 -6.16 -1.26 -24.68
CA TRP A 78 -6.77 -1.99 -23.56
C TRP A 78 -6.31 -3.45 -23.39
N PHE A 79 -5.60 -4.01 -24.38
CA PHE A 79 -4.97 -5.33 -24.31
C PHE A 79 -3.56 -5.32 -23.71
N ASP A 80 -2.91 -4.16 -23.66
CA ASP A 80 -1.56 -4.07 -23.13
C ASP A 80 -1.61 -4.22 -21.61
N ARG A 81 -0.94 -5.24 -21.11
CA ARG A 81 -0.81 -5.47 -19.69
C ARG A 81 0.51 -4.83 -19.29
N GLY A 82 0.41 -3.60 -18.77
CA GLY A 82 1.54 -2.89 -18.20
C GLY A 82 2.34 -3.73 -17.21
N LYS A 83 3.55 -3.28 -16.88
CA LYS A 83 4.46 -4.02 -16.02
C LYS A 83 3.94 -4.00 -14.58
N GLN A 84 3.93 -5.17 -13.93
CA GLN A 84 3.51 -5.29 -12.54
C GLN A 84 4.66 -5.82 -11.67
N ILE A 85 4.89 -5.12 -10.56
CA ILE A 85 5.79 -5.53 -9.49
C ILE A 85 4.99 -5.88 -8.26
N LYS A 86 5.40 -6.95 -7.61
CA LYS A 86 4.83 -7.41 -6.35
C LYS A 86 5.92 -7.49 -5.30
N ARG A 87 5.57 -7.09 -4.08
CA ARG A 87 6.36 -7.33 -2.87
C ARG A 87 5.43 -7.87 -1.80
N ILE A 88 5.92 -8.84 -1.06
CA ILE A 88 5.22 -9.41 0.08
C ILE A 88 6.05 -9.10 1.30
N PHE A 89 5.41 -8.53 2.32
CA PHE A 89 6.03 -8.29 3.61
C PHE A 89 5.31 -9.13 4.66
N ARG A 90 6.02 -9.97 5.37
CA ARG A 90 5.48 -10.75 6.49
C ARG A 90 6.00 -10.18 7.80
N ALA A 91 5.15 -9.44 8.49
CA ALA A 91 5.41 -8.95 9.83
C ALA A 91 4.98 -10.00 10.86
N ARG A 92 5.81 -10.28 11.86
CA ARG A 92 5.48 -11.20 12.96
C ARG A 92 6.17 -10.77 14.25
N TYR A 93 5.48 -10.90 15.37
CA TYR A 93 6.09 -10.82 16.70
C TYR A 93 6.50 -12.20 17.21
N ARG A 94 7.68 -12.31 17.83
CA ARG A 94 8.18 -13.52 18.51
C ARG A 94 8.10 -13.33 20.03
N PRO A 95 7.09 -13.92 20.72
CA PRO A 95 6.88 -13.69 22.14
C PRO A 95 8.05 -14.12 23.04
N LEU A 96 8.73 -15.22 22.68
CA LEU A 96 9.85 -15.76 23.47
C LEU A 96 11.07 -14.82 23.50
N SER A 97 11.32 -14.13 22.39
CA SER A 97 12.48 -13.22 22.26
C SER A 97 12.10 -11.75 22.38
N ASN A 98 10.80 -11.42 22.46
CA ASN A 98 10.26 -10.07 22.44
C ASN A 98 10.80 -9.23 21.25
N ILE A 99 10.81 -9.83 20.06
CA ILE A 99 11.31 -9.19 18.83
C ILE A 99 10.24 -9.23 17.76
N TYR A 100 10.10 -8.13 17.03
CA TYR A 100 9.34 -8.05 15.81
C TYR A 100 10.23 -8.32 14.61
N GLU A 101 9.73 -9.04 13.63
CA GLU A 101 10.46 -9.39 12.41
C GLU A 101 9.64 -9.02 11.18
N VAL A 102 10.32 -8.57 10.13
CA VAL A 102 9.74 -8.37 8.80
C VAL A 102 10.55 -9.20 7.80
N GLU A 103 9.90 -10.19 7.20
CA GLU A 103 10.45 -10.93 6.05
C GLU A 103 9.96 -10.29 4.75
N THR A 104 10.85 -10.01 3.82
CA THR A 104 10.53 -9.44 2.50
C THR A 104 10.66 -10.50 1.42
N PHE A 105 9.68 -10.60 0.52
CA PHE A 105 9.69 -11.50 -0.62
C PHE A 105 9.40 -10.73 -1.91
N THR A 106 10.18 -11.00 -2.95
CA THR A 106 10.02 -10.38 -4.28
C THR A 106 9.13 -11.19 -5.21
N ASN A 107 8.91 -12.47 -4.91
CA ASN A 107 8.13 -13.40 -5.72
C ASN A 107 6.78 -13.71 -5.09
N THR A 108 5.79 -14.02 -5.93
CA THR A 108 4.40 -14.25 -5.50
C THR A 108 4.23 -15.51 -4.64
N SER A 109 5.15 -16.47 -4.74
CA SER A 109 5.07 -17.74 -4.01
C SER A 109 5.57 -17.67 -2.57
N ALA A 110 6.20 -16.57 -2.15
CA ALA A 110 6.80 -16.41 -0.81
C ALA A 110 7.77 -17.56 -0.42
N GLU A 111 8.35 -18.25 -1.42
CA GLU A 111 9.22 -19.41 -1.22
C GLU A 111 10.64 -19.04 -0.81
N SER A 112 11.11 -17.85 -1.18
CA SER A 112 12.45 -17.38 -0.86
C SER A 112 12.41 -15.94 -0.35
N THR A 113 12.88 -15.77 0.88
CA THR A 113 13.04 -14.45 1.48
C THR A 113 14.23 -13.73 0.86
N THR A 114 14.06 -12.46 0.54
CA THR A 114 15.13 -11.57 0.06
C THR A 114 15.69 -10.70 1.19
N GLY A 115 15.08 -10.70 2.37
CA GLY A 115 15.52 -9.88 3.50
C GLY A 115 14.77 -10.22 4.79
N LEU A 116 15.44 -10.02 5.92
CA LEU A 116 14.88 -10.19 7.26
C LEU A 116 15.37 -9.07 8.16
N GLU A 117 14.46 -8.20 8.56
CA GLU A 117 14.73 -7.10 9.48
C GLU A 117 14.11 -7.36 10.85
N ARG A 118 14.76 -6.86 11.90
CA ARG A 118 14.35 -7.08 13.30
C ARG A 118 14.19 -5.77 14.05
N PHE A 119 13.14 -5.68 14.86
CA PHE A 119 12.77 -4.48 15.59
C PHE A 119 12.37 -4.82 17.02
N VAL A 120 12.64 -3.88 17.94
CA VAL A 120 12.26 -4.01 19.36
C VAL A 120 10.91 -3.35 19.67
N THR A 121 10.36 -2.54 18.76
CA THR A 121 9.05 -1.89 18.92
C THR A 121 8.20 -2.03 17.67
N LYS A 122 6.86 -2.02 17.85
CA LYS A 122 5.90 -1.93 16.73
C LYS A 122 6.09 -0.67 15.91
N HIS A 123 6.39 0.45 16.55
CA HIS A 123 6.61 1.73 15.88
C HIS A 123 7.77 1.63 14.88
N ALA A 124 8.90 1.03 15.27
CA ALA A 124 10.02 0.83 14.37
C ALA A 124 9.69 -0.15 13.22
N LEU A 125 8.97 -1.24 13.51
CA LEU A 125 8.50 -2.17 12.47
C LEU A 125 7.60 -1.47 11.43
N PHE A 126 6.62 -0.69 11.88
CA PHE A 126 5.71 0.01 10.96
C PHE A 126 6.35 1.22 10.30
N GLY A 127 7.35 1.86 10.92
CA GLY A 127 8.20 2.85 10.27
C GLY A 127 8.97 2.25 9.10
N TYR A 128 9.59 1.07 9.30
CA TYR A 128 10.26 0.35 8.21
C TYR A 128 9.30 -0.06 7.08
N LEU A 129 8.12 -0.58 7.41
CA LEU A 129 7.09 -0.89 6.40
C LEU A 129 6.48 0.35 5.76
N GLY A 130 6.63 1.50 6.40
CA GLY A 130 6.11 2.80 6.00
C GLY A 130 7.01 3.55 5.04
N GLU A 131 8.29 3.21 4.99
CA GLU A 131 9.28 3.92 4.18
C GLU A 131 9.99 2.95 3.23
N LEU A 132 9.35 2.67 2.10
CA LEU A 132 9.94 1.80 1.09
C LEU A 132 10.73 2.65 0.11
N ARG A 133 12.01 2.30 -0.06
CA ARG A 133 12.96 3.09 -0.84
C ARG A 133 13.56 2.31 -2.00
N GLU A 134 13.92 3.04 -3.06
CA GLU A 134 14.69 2.56 -4.21
C GLU A 134 14.11 1.28 -4.83
N ILE A 135 12.80 1.20 -4.98
CA ILE A 135 12.16 0.05 -5.61
C ILE A 135 12.35 0.16 -7.13
N PRO A 136 13.07 -0.78 -7.78
CA PRO A 136 13.23 -0.75 -9.23
C PRO A 136 11.88 -1.04 -9.90
N VAL A 137 11.42 -0.13 -10.76
CA VAL A 137 10.12 -0.23 -11.42
C VAL A 137 10.20 -0.72 -12.86
N VAL A 138 11.04 -0.10 -13.69
CA VAL A 138 11.12 -0.39 -15.12
C VAL A 138 12.47 0.09 -15.68
N GLY A 139 13.11 -0.72 -16.53
CA GLY A 139 14.34 -0.35 -17.23
C GLY A 139 14.07 0.69 -18.32
N HIS A 140 15.08 1.49 -18.67
CA HIS A 140 14.92 2.54 -19.67
C HIS A 140 14.50 1.98 -21.05
N SER A 141 15.05 0.83 -21.45
CA SER A 141 14.74 0.17 -22.72
C SER A 141 13.34 -0.47 -22.79
N GLU A 142 12.64 -0.56 -21.66
CA GLU A 142 11.27 -1.09 -21.59
C GLU A 142 10.20 -0.01 -21.83
N LEU A 143 10.60 1.28 -21.87
CA LEU A 143 9.69 2.39 -22.12
C LEU A 143 9.79 2.87 -23.57
N LEU A 144 8.62 3.06 -24.19
CA LEU A 144 8.51 3.67 -25.51
C LEU A 144 8.79 5.18 -25.44
N PRO A 145 9.68 5.72 -26.30
CA PRO A 145 9.96 7.14 -26.36
C PRO A 145 8.71 7.97 -26.69
N GLY A 146 8.49 9.06 -25.94
CA GLY A 146 7.36 9.98 -26.17
C GLY A 146 6.01 9.51 -25.63
N HIS A 147 5.97 8.39 -24.90
CA HIS A 147 4.77 7.91 -24.21
C HIS A 147 4.77 8.35 -22.75
N ASP A 148 3.58 8.61 -22.21
CA ASP A 148 3.40 9.00 -20.81
C ASP A 148 3.07 7.78 -19.97
N TYR A 149 3.83 7.54 -18.91
CA TYR A 149 3.62 6.41 -18.02
C TYR A 149 3.06 6.87 -16.68
N VAL A 150 2.21 6.03 -16.11
CA VAL A 150 1.64 6.20 -14.77
C VAL A 150 2.12 5.06 -13.89
N ILE A 151 2.63 5.40 -12.71
CA ILE A 151 2.85 4.44 -11.62
C ILE A 151 1.59 4.42 -10.78
N ALA A 152 0.99 3.25 -10.61
CA ALA A 152 -0.11 3.01 -9.69
C ALA A 152 0.36 2.05 -8.60
N ALA A 153 0.17 2.39 -7.33
CA ALA A 153 0.55 1.53 -6.21
C ALA A 153 -0.66 1.21 -5.32
N SER A 154 -0.66 0.01 -4.76
CA SER A 154 -1.65 -0.43 -3.79
C SER A 154 -1.03 -1.39 -2.80
N ILE A 155 -1.36 -1.25 -1.53
CA ILE A 155 -0.97 -2.18 -0.48
C ILE A 155 -2.20 -2.65 0.30
N LYS A 156 -2.20 -3.93 0.67
CA LYS A 156 -3.27 -4.51 1.48
C LYS A 156 -2.78 -5.61 2.40
N LEU A 157 -3.47 -5.80 3.51
CA LEU A 157 -3.37 -7.00 4.34
C LEU A 157 -4.01 -8.19 3.62
N ASP A 158 -3.31 -9.33 3.61
CA ASP A 158 -3.77 -10.56 2.99
C ASP A 158 -4.49 -11.46 4.00
N ILE A 159 -5.83 -11.48 3.90
CA ILE A 159 -6.68 -12.35 4.72
C ILE A 159 -6.37 -13.84 4.45
N GLU A 160 -5.95 -14.18 3.24
CA GLU A 160 -5.59 -15.56 2.87
C GLU A 160 -4.33 -16.05 3.56
N SER A 161 -3.51 -15.16 4.10
CA SER A 161 -2.31 -15.53 4.86
C SER A 161 -2.58 -15.73 6.35
N LEU A 162 -3.79 -15.42 6.82
CA LEU A 162 -4.16 -15.67 8.22
C LEU A 162 -4.25 -17.17 8.52
N PRO A 163 -4.05 -17.58 9.79
CA PRO A 163 -4.31 -18.94 10.23
C PRO A 163 -5.74 -19.37 9.84
N LEU A 164 -5.88 -20.60 9.33
CA LEU A 164 -7.15 -21.11 8.81
C LEU A 164 -8.36 -20.89 9.73
N PRO A 165 -8.27 -21.09 11.07
CA PRO A 165 -9.40 -20.86 11.97
C PRO A 165 -9.85 -19.39 12.06
N MET A 166 -9.00 -18.43 11.68
CA MET A 166 -9.31 -17.00 11.74
C MET A 166 -10.01 -16.49 10.48
N ARG A 167 -9.76 -17.10 9.32
CA ARG A 167 -10.25 -16.59 8.01
C ARG A 167 -11.76 -16.39 7.93
N PRO A 168 -12.62 -17.35 8.37
CA PRO A 168 -14.07 -17.16 8.28
C PRO A 168 -14.55 -15.88 8.98
N ARG A 169 -13.97 -15.57 10.16
CA ARG A 169 -14.30 -14.33 10.88
C ARG A 169 -13.69 -13.09 10.22
N ALA A 170 -12.50 -13.23 9.61
CA ALA A 170 -11.84 -12.13 8.94
C ALA A 170 -12.62 -11.64 7.70
N TYR A 171 -13.20 -12.54 6.90
CA TYR A 171 -14.05 -12.12 5.78
C TYR A 171 -15.32 -11.38 6.22
N LEU A 172 -15.85 -11.70 7.40
CA LEU A 172 -17.09 -11.11 7.91
C LEU A 172 -16.86 -9.78 8.65
N SER A 173 -15.61 -9.36 8.86
CA SER A 173 -15.26 -8.19 9.66
C SER A 173 -14.43 -7.19 8.87
N SER A 174 -14.96 -5.97 8.70
CA SER A 174 -14.24 -4.86 8.06
C SER A 174 -12.92 -4.51 8.75
N GLN A 175 -12.76 -4.87 10.02
CA GLN A 175 -11.52 -4.64 10.78
C GLN A 175 -10.31 -5.36 10.18
N TRP A 176 -10.50 -6.44 9.43
CA TRP A 176 -9.43 -7.16 8.72
C TRP A 176 -9.16 -6.63 7.31
N HIS A 177 -10.06 -5.80 6.77
CA HIS A 177 -9.94 -5.26 5.42
C HIS A 177 -9.08 -3.99 5.41
N GLN A 178 -7.80 -4.16 5.73
CA GLN A 178 -6.80 -3.08 5.77
C GLN A 178 -6.17 -2.92 4.38
N GLN A 179 -6.51 -1.87 3.65
CA GLN A 179 -6.02 -1.62 2.29
C GLN A 179 -5.95 -0.12 1.99
N SER A 180 -5.04 0.27 1.10
CA SER A 180 -4.87 1.66 0.66
C SER A 180 -5.75 2.08 -0.51
N GLY A 181 -6.37 1.12 -1.21
CA GLY A 181 -6.84 1.37 -2.57
C GLY A 181 -5.66 1.58 -3.53
N TRP A 182 -5.95 2.11 -4.72
CA TRP A 182 -4.93 2.48 -5.70
C TRP A 182 -4.67 3.97 -5.64
N SER A 183 -3.40 4.31 -5.55
CA SER A 183 -2.91 5.68 -5.70
C SER A 183 -2.06 5.75 -6.97
N GLU A 184 -2.16 6.83 -7.73
CA GLU A 184 -1.54 6.96 -9.05
C GLU A 184 -0.73 8.25 -9.18
N TRP A 185 0.41 8.17 -9.86
CA TRP A 185 1.33 9.28 -10.10
C TRP A 185 1.91 9.19 -11.51
N SER A 186 2.19 10.33 -12.13
CA SER A 186 2.94 10.36 -13.38
C SER A 186 4.38 9.94 -13.14
N LEU A 187 4.91 9.08 -14.01
CA LEU A 187 6.34 8.79 -14.04
C LEU A 187 7.06 10.01 -14.63
N ASN A 188 7.78 10.75 -13.81
CA ASN A 188 8.60 11.87 -14.30
C ASN A 188 9.81 11.30 -15.05
N GLN A 189 9.75 11.38 -16.39
CA GLN A 189 10.77 10.86 -17.30
C GLN A 189 11.94 11.81 -17.50
#